data_AF-A0A0Q9EF85-F1
#
_entry.id   AF-A0A0Q9EF85-F1
#
_cell.length_a   1.000
_cell.length_b   1.000
_cell.length_c   1.000
_cell.angle_alpha   90.00
_cell.angle_beta   90.00
_cell.angle_gamma   90.00
#
_symmetry.space_group_name_H-M   'P 1'
#
loop_
_entity.id
_entity.type
_entity.pdbx_description
1 polymer ?
#
loop_
_entity_poly.entity_id
_entity_poly.type
_entity_poly.pdbx_seq_one_letter_code
_entity_poly.pdbx_strand_id
1 'polypeptide(L)'
;MDWLSGARNDYNLSTDAAQQLMVFARSAANFKDSRIWFARRDGGGWGEVAEVPFSDSRYRDSDPWLTPDGRTLYFVSNRPVAGETPNTSLDIWRVALEDGRFGVPERLVALASEGEELGPELHDGWLYFNSSRKGGPAKLAIYRARMNGPAFEAPQPLAAPFNDGAIQGDFTLSPDGRMAVFWSARDDSSDPDLFSACRTGDGWSAAVRLPPPINAPGMDFTPAFSADGRELRFASMRTSAPMDDAAHVLNGQANLYVVPAAVAVQAIRLALPSAGCRD
;
A
#
# COMPACT_ATOMS: atom_id res chain seq x y z
N MET A 1 11.55 1.21 14.59
CA MET A 1 11.24 -0.08 13.92
C MET A 1 12.53 -0.69 13.37
N ASP A 2 13.67 -0.42 14.02
CA ASP A 2 15.01 -0.60 13.46
C ASP A 2 15.38 -2.08 13.27
N TRP A 3 14.58 -2.97 13.86
CA TRP A 3 14.69 -4.42 13.70
C TRP A 3 13.96 -4.96 12.45
N LEU A 4 13.01 -4.22 11.88
CA LEU A 4 12.19 -4.68 10.74
C LEU A 4 12.93 -4.53 9.43
N SER A 5 13.51 -3.36 9.14
CA SER A 5 14.20 -3.09 7.87
C SER A 5 15.70 -3.39 7.91
N GLY A 6 16.25 -3.85 6.78
CA GLY A 6 17.65 -4.29 6.69
C GLY A 6 18.20 -4.24 5.26
N ALA A 7 18.99 -5.25 4.87
CA ALA A 7 19.62 -5.30 3.54
C ALA A 7 18.67 -5.76 2.42
N ARG A 8 17.45 -6.18 2.77
CA ARG A 8 16.39 -6.58 1.82
C ARG A 8 15.41 -5.43 1.63
N ASN A 9 14.58 -5.55 0.60
CA ASN A 9 13.43 -4.66 0.43
C ASN A 9 12.32 -5.08 1.39
N ASP A 10 11.78 -4.13 2.14
CA ASP A 10 10.64 -4.24 3.06
C ASP A 10 9.63 -3.13 2.76
N TYR A 11 8.39 -3.48 2.46
CA TYR A 11 7.37 -2.56 1.94
C TYR A 11 5.93 -3.04 2.22
N ASN A 12 4.91 -2.22 1.94
CA ASN A 12 3.49 -2.50 2.25
C ASN A 12 3.23 -2.92 3.72
N LEU A 13 3.76 -2.18 4.69
CA LEU A 13 3.51 -2.46 6.11
C LEU A 13 2.05 -2.13 6.48
N SER A 14 1.32 -3.13 6.95
CA SER A 14 -0.06 -3.00 7.43
C SER A 14 -0.23 -3.64 8.82
N THR A 15 -1.17 -3.14 9.61
CA THR A 15 -1.50 -3.66 10.95
C THR A 15 -3.00 -3.67 11.18
N ASP A 16 -3.49 -4.58 12.02
CA ASP A 16 -4.85 -4.49 12.55
C ASP A 16 -4.99 -3.28 13.50
N ALA A 17 -6.23 -2.89 13.80
CA ALA A 17 -6.51 -1.74 14.65
C ALA A 17 -6.06 -1.92 16.10
N ALA A 18 -6.03 -3.17 16.58
CA ALA A 18 -5.52 -3.50 17.91
C ALA A 18 -3.98 -3.53 17.97
N GLN A 19 -3.31 -3.33 16.83
CA GLN A 19 -1.86 -3.47 16.66
C GLN A 19 -1.31 -4.81 17.18
N GLN A 20 -2.09 -5.89 17.10
CA GLN A 20 -1.68 -7.23 17.55
C GLN A 20 -1.06 -8.06 16.42
N LEU A 21 -1.32 -7.71 15.17
CA LEU A 21 -0.79 -8.37 13.99
C LEU A 21 -0.25 -7.31 13.03
N MET A 22 1.01 -7.48 12.62
CA MET A 22 1.58 -6.77 11.48
C MET A 22 1.80 -7.73 10.33
N VAL A 23 1.66 -7.21 9.12
CA VAL A 23 2.04 -7.88 7.86
C VAL A 23 2.83 -6.91 7.00
N PHE A 24 3.76 -7.43 6.20
CA PHE A 24 4.51 -6.65 5.23
C PHE A 24 5.05 -7.56 4.12
N ALA A 25 5.34 -6.96 2.97
CA ALA A 25 6.04 -7.63 1.88
C ALA A 25 7.55 -7.48 2.04
N ARG A 26 8.27 -8.52 1.65
CA ARG A 26 9.73 -8.54 1.66
C ARG A 26 10.28 -9.28 0.45
N SER A 27 11.30 -8.72 -0.18
CA SER A 27 11.87 -9.25 -1.42
C SER A 27 13.40 -9.14 -1.47
N ALA A 28 14.01 -9.73 -2.51
CA ALA A 28 15.37 -9.40 -2.90
C ALA A 28 15.45 -7.94 -3.40
N ALA A 29 16.67 -7.40 -3.49
CA ALA A 29 16.94 -6.01 -3.89
C ALA A 29 16.34 -5.59 -5.25
N ASN A 30 16.17 -6.55 -6.15
CA ASN A 30 15.57 -6.35 -7.47
C ASN A 30 14.04 -6.54 -7.50
N PHE A 31 13.39 -6.53 -6.33
CA PHE A 31 11.95 -6.79 -6.15
C PHE A 31 11.45 -8.17 -6.61
N LYS A 32 12.38 -9.11 -6.91
CA LYS A 32 12.05 -10.51 -7.17
C LYS A 32 11.89 -11.29 -5.88
N ASP A 33 11.25 -12.45 -5.98
CA ASP A 33 11.05 -13.40 -4.88
C ASP A 33 10.33 -12.78 -3.68
N SER A 34 9.38 -11.88 -3.95
CA SER A 34 8.54 -11.24 -2.93
C SER A 34 7.71 -12.29 -2.17
N ARG A 35 7.72 -12.16 -0.83
CA ARG A 35 6.92 -12.96 0.11
C ARG A 35 6.24 -12.06 1.12
N ILE A 36 5.19 -12.58 1.74
CA ILE A 36 4.49 -11.90 2.84
C ILE A 36 5.01 -12.44 4.16
N TRP A 37 5.36 -11.52 5.03
CA TRP A 37 5.83 -11.79 6.38
C TRP A 37 4.89 -11.16 7.40
N PHE A 38 4.82 -11.75 8.57
CA PHE A 38 3.99 -11.26 9.67
C PHE A 38 4.70 -11.40 11.00
N ALA A 39 4.31 -10.58 11.97
CA ALA A 39 4.67 -10.76 13.37
C ALA A 39 3.47 -10.46 14.26
N ARG A 40 3.44 -11.09 15.42
CA ARG A 40 2.43 -10.84 16.45
C ARG A 40 3.03 -9.99 17.55
N ARG A 41 2.20 -9.11 18.12
CA ARG A 41 2.60 -8.35 19.29
C ARG A 41 2.46 -9.23 20.54
N ASP A 42 3.42 -9.13 21.45
CA ASP A 42 3.37 -9.69 22.79
C ASP A 42 3.58 -8.58 23.84
N GLY A 43 3.58 -8.95 25.13
CA GLY A 43 3.74 -8.01 26.24
C GLY A 43 5.05 -7.20 26.23
N GLY A 44 6.05 -7.58 25.41
CA GLY A 44 7.33 -6.89 25.25
C GLY A 44 7.47 -6.09 23.95
N GLY A 45 6.54 -6.21 23.00
CA GLY A 45 6.60 -5.52 21.71
C GLY A 45 6.22 -6.44 20.56
N TRP A 46 6.79 -6.21 19.37
CA TRP A 46 6.60 -7.13 18.25
C TRP A 46 7.51 -8.35 18.43
N GLY A 47 6.94 -9.55 18.32
CA GLY A 47 7.65 -10.80 18.39
C GLY A 47 8.43 -11.13 17.11
N GLU A 48 8.83 -12.40 16.97
CA GLU A 48 9.56 -12.88 15.79
C GLU A 48 8.72 -12.75 14.50
N VAL A 49 9.40 -12.37 13.43
CA VAL A 49 8.84 -12.30 12.08
C VAL A 49 8.90 -13.66 11.41
N ALA A 50 7.77 -14.12 10.90
CA ALA A 50 7.63 -15.38 10.16
C ALA A 50 7.00 -15.15 8.79
N GLU A 51 7.33 -15.99 7.83
CA GLU A 51 6.64 -16.04 6.54
C GLU A 51 5.22 -16.60 6.75
N VAL A 52 4.23 -16.09 5.99
CA VAL A 52 2.87 -16.62 6.07
C VAL A 52 2.84 -18.10 5.64
N PRO A 53 2.10 -18.97 6.34
CA PRO A 53 2.19 -20.41 6.17
C PRO A 53 1.59 -20.93 4.85
N PHE A 54 0.86 -20.09 4.12
CA PHE A 54 0.29 -20.43 2.82
C PHE A 54 1.19 -20.03 1.63
N SER A 55 2.32 -19.36 1.87
CA SER A 55 3.24 -19.00 0.79
C SER A 55 3.90 -20.23 0.20
N ASP A 56 4.14 -20.18 -1.11
CA ASP A 56 4.76 -21.25 -1.88
C ASP A 56 5.92 -20.65 -2.67
N SER A 57 7.09 -21.26 -2.57
CA SER A 57 8.32 -20.72 -3.15
C SER A 57 8.31 -20.63 -4.68
N ARG A 58 7.37 -21.30 -5.34
CA ARG A 58 7.16 -21.25 -6.80
C ARG A 58 6.47 -19.97 -7.27
N TYR A 59 5.78 -19.28 -6.36
CA TYR A 59 4.96 -18.12 -6.68
C TYR A 59 5.46 -16.89 -5.94
N ARG A 60 4.98 -15.72 -6.35
CA ARG A 60 5.21 -14.44 -5.68
C ARG A 60 3.98 -14.12 -4.87
N ASP A 61 4.19 -13.65 -3.64
CA ASP A 61 3.16 -13.10 -2.78
C ASP A 61 3.64 -11.72 -2.33
N SER A 62 2.84 -10.69 -2.54
CA SER A 62 3.24 -9.30 -2.24
C SER A 62 2.04 -8.47 -1.82
N ASP A 63 2.29 -7.20 -1.53
CA ASP A 63 1.32 -6.14 -1.31
C ASP A 63 0.22 -6.53 -0.30
N PRO A 64 0.59 -7.04 0.89
CA PRO A 64 -0.39 -7.40 1.90
C PRO A 64 -1.08 -6.16 2.46
N TRP A 65 -2.39 -6.27 2.64
CA TRP A 65 -3.18 -5.32 3.42
C TRP A 65 -4.13 -6.08 4.34
N LEU A 66 -4.01 -5.80 5.63
CA LEU A 66 -4.79 -6.45 6.68
C LEU A 66 -5.99 -5.56 7.01
N THR A 67 -7.18 -6.16 7.09
CA THR A 67 -8.37 -5.43 7.53
C THR A 67 -8.18 -4.90 8.96
N PRO A 68 -8.77 -3.74 9.31
CA PRO A 68 -8.65 -3.18 10.66
C PRO A 68 -9.13 -4.13 11.78
N ASP A 69 -10.08 -5.02 11.49
CA ASP A 69 -10.55 -6.03 12.44
C ASP A 69 -9.63 -7.25 12.57
N GLY A 70 -8.56 -7.32 11.79
CA GLY A 70 -7.56 -8.40 11.78
C GLY A 70 -8.08 -9.72 11.21
N ARG A 71 -9.25 -9.74 10.54
CA ARG A 71 -9.91 -10.98 10.09
C ARG A 71 -9.65 -11.36 8.65
N THR A 72 -9.23 -10.44 7.80
CA THR A 72 -8.99 -10.72 6.39
C THR A 72 -7.69 -10.07 5.95
N LEU A 73 -6.83 -10.86 5.30
CA LEU A 73 -5.65 -10.35 4.60
C LEU A 73 -5.95 -10.35 3.10
N TYR A 74 -5.89 -9.18 2.48
CA TYR A 74 -5.83 -9.03 1.03
C TYR A 74 -4.36 -8.98 0.61
N PHE A 75 -4.03 -9.54 -0.54
CA PHE A 75 -2.67 -9.55 -1.06
C PHE A 75 -2.68 -9.84 -2.56
N VAL A 76 -1.51 -9.83 -3.20
CA VAL A 76 -1.40 -10.16 -4.62
C VAL A 76 -0.52 -11.38 -4.85
N SER A 77 -0.88 -12.20 -5.83
CA SER A 77 -0.15 -13.44 -6.13
C SER A 77 -0.32 -13.88 -7.56
N ASN A 78 0.73 -14.51 -8.10
CA ASN A 78 0.72 -15.14 -9.42
C ASN A 78 0.51 -16.67 -9.33
N ARG A 79 0.10 -17.17 -8.15
CA ARG A 79 -0.27 -18.57 -7.98
C ARG A 79 -1.45 -18.93 -8.92
N PRO A 80 -1.45 -20.12 -9.55
CA PRO A 80 -2.56 -20.54 -10.38
C PRO A 80 -3.74 -20.97 -9.51
N VAL A 81 -4.96 -20.83 -10.06
CA VAL A 81 -6.12 -21.58 -9.56
C VAL A 81 -6.10 -22.98 -10.18
N ALA A 82 -6.69 -23.97 -9.51
CA ALA A 82 -6.68 -25.35 -9.98
C ALA A 82 -7.19 -25.47 -11.43
N GLY A 83 -6.37 -26.07 -12.31
CA GLY A 83 -6.67 -26.24 -13.73
C GLY A 83 -6.16 -25.12 -14.64
N GLU A 84 -5.60 -24.04 -14.09
CA GLU A 84 -5.01 -22.95 -14.87
C GLU A 84 -3.52 -23.13 -15.12
N THR A 85 -3.03 -22.57 -16.23
CA THR A 85 -1.60 -22.36 -16.44
C THR A 85 -1.09 -21.29 -15.48
N PRO A 86 0.16 -21.41 -14.97
CA PRO A 86 0.75 -20.39 -14.10
C PRO A 86 0.63 -18.99 -14.71
N ASN A 87 0.06 -18.06 -13.95
CA ASN A 87 -0.02 -16.66 -14.34
C ASN A 87 1.37 -16.02 -14.20
N THR A 88 1.77 -15.17 -15.14
CA THR A 88 2.96 -14.34 -14.97
C THR A 88 2.66 -13.08 -14.18
N SER A 89 1.41 -12.60 -14.27
CA SER A 89 0.94 -11.41 -13.60
C SER A 89 0.32 -11.72 -12.24
N LEU A 90 0.34 -10.70 -11.38
CA LEU A 90 -0.20 -10.78 -10.04
C LEU A 90 -1.70 -10.47 -10.08
N ASP A 91 -2.51 -11.38 -9.55
CA ASP A 91 -3.94 -11.17 -9.30
C ASP A 91 -4.14 -10.78 -7.83
N ILE A 92 -5.30 -10.20 -7.50
CA ILE A 92 -5.68 -9.95 -6.09
C ILE A 92 -6.28 -11.22 -5.48
N TRP A 93 -5.79 -11.57 -4.30
CA TRP A 93 -6.25 -12.67 -3.47
C TRP A 93 -6.68 -12.16 -2.10
N ARG A 94 -7.49 -12.95 -1.40
CA ARG A 94 -7.78 -12.75 0.03
C ARG A 94 -7.64 -14.05 0.80
N VAL A 95 -7.42 -13.96 2.09
CA VAL A 95 -7.46 -15.10 3.01
C VAL A 95 -8.07 -14.67 4.34
N ALA A 96 -8.94 -15.52 4.89
CA ALA A 96 -9.52 -15.31 6.22
C ALA A 96 -8.49 -15.64 7.32
N LEU A 97 -8.57 -14.93 8.43
CA LEU A 97 -7.82 -15.19 9.65
C LEU A 97 -8.81 -15.60 10.75
N GLU A 98 -8.72 -16.86 11.18
CA GLU A 98 -9.58 -17.44 12.21
C GLU A 98 -8.70 -17.99 13.32
N ASP A 99 -8.99 -17.61 14.57
CA ASP A 99 -8.22 -18.03 15.76
C ASP A 99 -6.69 -17.85 15.62
N GLY A 100 -6.28 -16.76 14.96
CA GLY A 100 -4.87 -16.45 14.71
C GLY A 100 -4.21 -17.32 13.65
N ARG A 101 -4.97 -18.05 12.83
CA ARG A 101 -4.47 -18.88 11.74
C ARG A 101 -4.96 -18.36 10.40
N PHE A 102 -4.08 -18.37 9.41
CA PHE A 102 -4.45 -18.07 8.03
C PHE A 102 -5.18 -19.27 7.43
N GLY A 103 -6.33 -19.02 6.80
CA GLY A 103 -7.11 -20.00 6.07
C GLY A 103 -6.53 -20.31 4.68
N VAL A 104 -7.40 -20.75 3.77
CA VAL A 104 -7.04 -21.02 2.37
C VAL A 104 -7.25 -19.75 1.54
N PRO A 105 -6.23 -19.28 0.78
CA PRO A 105 -6.40 -18.10 -0.05
C PRO A 105 -7.33 -18.30 -1.25
N GLU A 106 -8.12 -17.27 -1.54
CA GLU A 106 -9.09 -17.23 -2.63
C GLU A 106 -8.76 -16.08 -3.60
N ARG A 107 -8.74 -16.37 -4.91
CA ARG A 107 -8.54 -15.33 -5.93
C ARG A 107 -9.81 -14.51 -6.15
N LEU A 108 -9.68 -13.19 -6.24
CA LEU A 108 -10.77 -12.28 -6.56
C LEU A 108 -10.93 -12.16 -8.08
N VAL A 109 -11.49 -13.21 -8.71
CA VAL A 109 -11.61 -13.34 -10.17
C VAL A 109 -12.32 -12.15 -10.84
N ALA A 110 -13.28 -11.52 -10.16
CA ALA A 110 -13.99 -10.34 -10.69
C ALA A 110 -13.09 -9.12 -10.91
N LEU A 111 -11.92 -9.08 -10.28
CA LEU A 111 -10.97 -7.97 -10.35
C LEU A 111 -9.81 -8.24 -11.31
N ALA A 112 -9.51 -9.52 -11.57
CA ALA A 112 -8.40 -9.96 -12.40
C ALA A 112 -8.45 -9.38 -13.82
N SER A 113 -7.28 -9.25 -14.45
CA SER A 113 -7.17 -8.86 -15.85
C SER A 113 -5.98 -9.54 -16.53
N GLU A 114 -5.70 -9.19 -17.79
CA GLU A 114 -4.46 -9.59 -18.47
C GLU A 114 -3.23 -8.79 -17.98
N GLY A 115 -3.43 -7.79 -17.12
CA GLY A 115 -2.39 -6.96 -16.52
C GLY A 115 -2.00 -7.41 -15.11
N GLU A 116 -1.22 -6.56 -14.46
CA GLU A 116 -0.85 -6.68 -13.04
C GLU A 116 -1.91 -5.98 -12.19
N GLU A 117 -2.34 -6.64 -11.12
CA GLU A 117 -3.06 -6.02 -10.02
C GLU A 117 -2.16 -5.93 -8.77
N LEU A 118 -2.11 -4.74 -8.16
CA LEU A 118 -1.18 -4.42 -7.06
C LEU A 118 -1.88 -3.60 -5.96
N GLY A 119 -1.29 -3.56 -4.77
CA GLY A 119 -1.69 -2.67 -3.66
C GLY A 119 -3.18 -2.66 -3.29
N PRO A 120 -3.82 -3.81 -2.99
CA PRO A 120 -5.23 -3.84 -2.60
C PRO A 120 -5.46 -3.24 -1.21
N GLU A 121 -6.46 -2.37 -1.06
CA GLU A 121 -6.83 -1.77 0.22
C GLU A 121 -8.34 -1.46 0.29
N LEU A 122 -9.03 -1.91 1.34
CA LEU A 122 -10.49 -1.81 1.46
C LEU A 122 -10.90 -0.66 2.40
N HIS A 123 -11.65 0.31 1.87
CA HIS A 123 -12.21 1.43 2.62
C HIS A 123 -13.69 1.60 2.32
N ASP A 124 -14.53 1.70 3.34
CA ASP A 124 -15.97 1.96 3.23
C ASP A 124 -16.71 1.09 2.19
N GLY A 125 -16.30 -0.18 2.06
CA GLY A 125 -16.87 -1.13 1.10
C GLY A 125 -16.41 -0.93 -0.35
N TRP A 126 -15.36 -0.15 -0.58
CA TRP A 126 -14.65 -0.03 -1.86
C TRP A 126 -13.26 -0.61 -1.71
N LEU A 127 -12.92 -1.60 -2.54
CA LEU A 127 -11.54 -2.08 -2.64
C LEU A 127 -10.83 -1.23 -3.68
N TYR A 128 -9.80 -0.52 -3.26
CA TYR A 128 -8.88 0.25 -4.08
C TYR A 128 -7.69 -0.62 -4.44
N PHE A 129 -7.18 -0.50 -5.65
CA PHE A 129 -6.02 -1.26 -6.12
C PHE A 129 -5.45 -0.64 -7.40
N ASN A 130 -4.24 -1.01 -7.77
CA ASN A 130 -3.61 -0.58 -9.01
C ASN A 130 -3.83 -1.65 -10.07
N SER A 131 -4.05 -1.26 -11.34
CA SER A 131 -4.13 -2.22 -12.44
C SER A 131 -3.47 -1.68 -13.71
N SER A 132 -2.69 -2.53 -14.38
CA SER A 132 -2.14 -2.27 -15.72
C SER A 132 -3.02 -2.85 -16.83
N ARG A 133 -4.31 -3.09 -16.55
CA ARG A 133 -5.27 -3.64 -17.51
C ARG A 133 -5.27 -2.88 -18.83
N LYS A 134 -5.37 -3.65 -19.91
CA LYS A 134 -5.43 -3.12 -21.28
C LYS A 134 -6.60 -2.16 -21.45
N GLY A 135 -6.33 -1.00 -22.07
CA GLY A 135 -7.32 0.06 -22.26
C GLY A 135 -7.57 0.94 -21.05
N GLY A 136 -6.82 0.75 -19.94
CA GLY A 136 -6.84 1.64 -18.78
C GLY A 136 -6.30 3.05 -19.08
N PRO A 137 -6.53 4.02 -18.17
CA PRO A 137 -6.18 5.42 -18.40
C PRO A 137 -4.68 5.74 -18.28
N ALA A 138 -3.87 4.81 -17.76
CA ALA A 138 -2.43 4.95 -17.59
C ALA A 138 -1.74 3.57 -17.65
N LYS A 139 -0.39 3.54 -17.65
CA LYS A 139 0.37 2.28 -17.67
C LYS A 139 0.13 1.42 -16.43
N LEU A 140 -0.02 2.07 -15.28
CA LEU A 140 -0.55 1.52 -14.04
C LEU A 140 -1.46 2.61 -13.47
N ALA A 141 -2.73 2.29 -13.31
CA ALA A 141 -3.75 3.23 -12.85
C ALA A 141 -4.41 2.73 -11.57
N ILE A 142 -4.92 3.66 -10.76
CA ILE A 142 -5.66 3.35 -9.55
C ILE A 142 -7.12 3.08 -9.93
N TYR A 143 -7.62 1.92 -9.53
CA TYR A 143 -8.99 1.46 -9.69
C TYR A 143 -9.66 1.32 -8.32
N ARG A 144 -10.98 1.22 -8.35
CA ARG A 144 -11.78 0.73 -7.24
C ARG A 144 -12.87 -0.22 -7.71
N ALA A 145 -13.30 -1.12 -6.83
CA ALA A 145 -14.46 -1.97 -7.04
C ALA A 145 -15.35 -1.98 -5.80
N ARG A 146 -16.66 -1.87 -5.98
CA ARG A 146 -17.63 -1.91 -4.86
C ARG A 146 -17.77 -3.35 -4.38
N MET A 147 -17.69 -3.55 -3.08
CA MET A 147 -18.00 -4.84 -2.48
C MET A 147 -19.51 -5.09 -2.54
N ASN A 148 -19.89 -6.28 -3.00
CA ASN A 148 -21.27 -6.75 -3.07
C ASN A 148 -21.36 -8.14 -2.41
N GLY A 149 -21.69 -8.18 -1.12
CA GLY A 149 -21.60 -9.39 -0.32
C GLY A 149 -20.14 -9.90 -0.27
N PRO A 150 -19.88 -11.19 -0.56
CA PRO A 150 -18.51 -11.72 -0.61
C PRO A 150 -17.77 -11.40 -1.92
N ALA A 151 -18.44 -10.81 -2.91
CA ALA A 151 -17.92 -10.53 -4.25
C ALA A 151 -17.65 -9.02 -4.46
N PHE A 152 -17.18 -8.68 -5.66
CA PHE A 152 -16.93 -7.31 -6.09
C PHE A 152 -17.62 -7.03 -7.42
N GLU A 153 -18.11 -5.79 -7.57
CA GLU A 153 -18.56 -5.25 -8.85
C GLU A 153 -17.39 -5.02 -9.80
N ALA A 154 -17.70 -4.71 -11.07
CA ALA A 154 -16.69 -4.43 -12.07
C ALA A 154 -15.78 -3.25 -11.65
N PRO A 155 -14.45 -3.38 -11.79
CA PRO A 155 -13.51 -2.30 -11.48
C PRO A 155 -13.75 -1.04 -12.30
N GLN A 156 -13.60 0.12 -11.65
CA GLN A 156 -13.71 1.44 -12.27
C GLN A 156 -12.44 2.24 -11.96
N PRO A 157 -11.81 2.88 -12.97
CA PRO A 157 -10.65 3.73 -12.71
C PRO A 157 -11.08 4.95 -11.90
N LEU A 158 -10.21 5.41 -11.01
CA LEU A 158 -10.40 6.72 -10.39
C LEU A 158 -10.20 7.83 -11.43
N ALA A 159 -10.91 8.94 -11.26
CA ALA A 159 -10.70 10.13 -12.07
C ALA A 159 -9.49 10.94 -11.56
N ALA A 160 -9.21 12.08 -12.21
CA ALA A 160 -8.35 13.11 -11.63
C ALA A 160 -8.84 13.47 -10.21
N PRO A 161 -7.92 13.73 -9.27
CA PRO A 161 -6.47 13.95 -9.46
C PRO A 161 -5.61 12.66 -9.45
N PHE A 162 -6.22 11.49 -9.28
CA PHE A 162 -5.48 10.26 -8.97
C PHE A 162 -4.82 9.64 -10.19
N ASN A 163 -5.57 9.53 -11.29
CA ASN A 163 -5.05 9.03 -12.57
C ASN A 163 -4.72 10.16 -13.54
N ASP A 164 -3.80 11.04 -13.14
CA ASP A 164 -3.38 12.23 -13.92
C ASP A 164 -1.90 12.18 -14.32
N GLY A 165 -1.21 11.07 -14.05
CA GLY A 165 0.17 10.81 -14.43
C GLY A 165 0.31 9.65 -15.43
N ALA A 166 1.54 9.38 -15.85
CA ALA A 166 1.83 8.24 -16.74
C ALA A 166 1.78 6.89 -16.01
N ILE A 167 2.12 6.90 -14.72
CA ILE A 167 2.14 5.74 -13.82
C ILE A 167 1.94 6.21 -12.37
N GLN A 168 1.06 5.52 -11.64
CA GLN A 168 0.73 5.79 -10.24
C GLN A 168 0.24 4.52 -9.56
N GLY A 169 0.32 4.49 -8.23
CA GLY A 169 -0.23 3.38 -7.48
C GLY A 169 -0.19 3.55 -5.97
N ASP A 170 -0.52 2.45 -5.30
CA ASP A 170 -0.66 2.25 -3.86
C ASP A 170 -1.44 3.38 -3.20
N PHE A 171 -2.75 3.30 -3.37
CA PHE A 171 -3.69 4.28 -2.86
C PHE A 171 -4.16 3.90 -1.46
N THR A 172 -4.00 4.83 -0.51
CA THR A 172 -4.51 4.69 0.85
C THR A 172 -5.40 5.88 1.22
N LEU A 173 -6.33 5.65 2.15
CA LEU A 173 -7.17 6.68 2.76
C LEU A 173 -6.87 6.79 4.25
N SER A 174 -6.90 8.01 4.77
CA SER A 174 -7.01 8.22 6.21
C SER A 174 -8.28 7.55 6.74
N PRO A 175 -8.31 7.09 8.00
CA PRO A 175 -9.47 6.36 8.54
C PRO A 175 -10.80 7.13 8.50
N ASP A 176 -10.75 8.46 8.47
CA ASP A 176 -11.91 9.34 8.31
C ASP A 176 -12.32 9.59 6.86
N GLY A 177 -11.60 9.00 5.89
CA GLY A 177 -11.80 9.14 4.45
C GLY A 177 -11.51 10.54 3.89
N ARG A 178 -10.90 11.44 4.68
CA ARG A 178 -10.69 12.84 4.28
C ARG A 178 -9.39 13.10 3.52
N MET A 179 -8.41 12.22 3.62
CA MET A 179 -7.11 12.38 2.98
C MET A 179 -6.77 11.11 2.22
N ALA A 180 -6.33 11.27 0.98
CA ALA A 180 -5.78 10.20 0.17
C ALA A 180 -4.27 10.40 0.03
N VAL A 181 -3.50 9.33 0.08
CA VAL A 181 -2.06 9.32 -0.23
C VAL A 181 -1.79 8.22 -1.24
N PHE A 182 -0.96 8.50 -2.23
CA PHE A 182 -0.60 7.55 -3.29
C PHE A 182 0.76 7.94 -3.89
N TRP A 183 1.47 7.01 -4.53
CA TRP A 183 2.70 7.37 -5.26
C TRP A 183 2.40 7.66 -6.73
N SER A 184 3.19 8.54 -7.34
CA SER A 184 3.09 8.84 -8.76
C SER A 184 4.41 9.32 -9.35
N ALA A 185 4.69 8.94 -10.59
CA ALA A 185 5.76 9.56 -11.39
C ALA A 185 5.15 10.68 -12.25
N ARG A 186 4.64 11.72 -11.58
CA ARG A 186 4.13 12.97 -12.21
C ARG A 186 5.08 14.13 -11.95
N ASP A 187 4.77 15.29 -12.53
CA ASP A 187 5.43 16.58 -12.30
C ASP A 187 6.95 16.60 -12.59
N ASP A 188 7.39 15.86 -13.62
CA ASP A 188 8.79 15.73 -14.04
C ASP A 188 9.77 15.30 -12.93
N SER A 189 9.28 14.64 -11.87
CA SER A 189 10.15 14.11 -10.81
C SER A 189 11.08 13.03 -11.36
N SER A 190 12.33 13.02 -10.89
CA SER A 190 13.31 11.99 -11.24
C SER A 190 12.96 10.62 -10.66
N ASP A 191 12.25 10.61 -9.52
CA ASP A 191 11.84 9.42 -8.79
C ASP A 191 10.32 9.45 -8.56
N PRO A 192 9.65 8.29 -8.47
CA PRO A 192 8.26 8.26 -8.00
C PRO A 192 8.17 8.72 -6.55
N ASP A 193 7.29 9.68 -6.30
CA ASP A 193 7.09 10.31 -5.00
C ASP A 193 5.69 10.06 -4.45
N LEU A 194 5.51 10.28 -3.15
CA LEU A 194 4.20 10.33 -2.52
C LEU A 194 3.51 11.68 -2.75
N PHE A 195 2.25 11.60 -3.19
CA PHE A 195 1.33 12.70 -3.38
C PHE A 195 0.13 12.53 -2.46
N SER A 196 -0.54 13.63 -2.14
CA SER A 196 -1.76 13.60 -1.37
C SER A 196 -2.83 14.53 -1.92
N ALA A 197 -4.10 14.16 -1.72
CA ALA A 197 -5.25 14.98 -2.02
C ALA A 197 -6.24 14.95 -0.84
N CYS A 198 -6.93 16.05 -0.60
CA CYS A 198 -7.96 16.14 0.43
C CYS A 198 -9.35 16.00 -0.18
N ARG A 199 -10.25 15.36 0.55
CA ARG A 199 -11.67 15.35 0.26
C ARG A 199 -12.27 16.70 0.68
N THR A 200 -13.00 17.31 -0.24
CA THR A 200 -13.69 18.59 -0.07
C THR A 200 -15.19 18.39 -0.25
N GLY A 201 -15.98 19.47 -0.10
CA GLY A 201 -17.41 19.44 -0.41
C GLY A 201 -17.72 19.15 -1.88
N ASP A 202 -16.79 19.50 -2.78
CA ASP A 202 -16.95 19.43 -4.23
C ASP A 202 -16.21 18.23 -4.87
N GLY A 203 -15.62 17.34 -4.05
CA GLY A 203 -14.88 16.17 -4.53
C GLY A 203 -13.51 16.05 -3.89
N TRP A 204 -12.47 15.89 -4.71
CA TRP A 204 -11.08 15.86 -4.25
C TRP A 204 -10.35 17.12 -4.69
N SER A 205 -9.44 17.62 -3.86
CA SER A 205 -8.53 18.71 -4.24
C SER A 205 -7.58 18.26 -5.36
N ALA A 206 -6.80 19.19 -5.92
CA ALA A 206 -5.61 18.80 -6.67
C ALA A 206 -4.68 17.93 -5.80
N ALA A 207 -3.96 17.01 -6.43
CA ALA A 207 -2.92 16.26 -5.74
C ALA A 207 -1.69 17.14 -5.56
N VAL A 208 -1.08 17.09 -4.38
CA VAL A 208 0.15 17.81 -4.05
C VAL A 208 1.25 16.84 -3.69
N ARG A 209 2.45 17.09 -4.22
CA ARG A 209 3.66 16.35 -3.83
C ARG A 209 3.95 16.63 -2.37
N LEU A 210 4.14 15.57 -1.57
CA LEU A 210 4.51 15.74 -0.17
C LEU A 210 5.98 16.21 -0.05
N PRO A 211 6.31 17.14 0.85
CA PRO A 211 7.68 17.60 1.02
C PRO A 211 8.50 16.62 1.87
N PRO A 212 9.82 16.82 1.99
CA PRO A 212 10.61 16.22 3.05
C PRO A 212 9.99 16.48 4.44
N PRO A 213 10.09 15.53 5.39
CA PRO A 213 10.85 14.28 5.33
C PRO A 213 10.11 13.10 4.68
N ILE A 214 8.89 13.32 4.17
CA ILE A 214 8.08 12.25 3.57
C ILE A 214 8.74 11.79 2.27
N ASN A 215 8.94 12.71 1.33
CA ASN A 215 9.71 12.42 0.13
C ASN A 215 11.19 12.78 0.31
N ALA A 216 12.09 11.97 -0.24
CA ALA A 216 13.54 12.16 -0.22
C ALA A 216 14.17 11.62 -1.51
N PRO A 217 15.45 11.92 -1.83
CA PRO A 217 16.10 11.37 -3.03
C PRO A 217 16.07 9.83 -3.07
N GLY A 218 15.39 9.27 -4.06
CA GLY A 218 15.00 7.87 -4.16
C GLY A 218 13.48 7.68 -4.25
N MET A 219 13.02 6.47 -4.57
CA MET A 219 11.59 6.18 -4.68
C MET A 219 10.92 6.11 -3.30
N ASP A 220 9.79 6.80 -3.13
CA ASP A 220 8.91 6.72 -1.95
C ASP A 220 7.54 6.16 -2.38
N PHE A 221 7.10 5.07 -1.75
CA PHE A 221 5.99 4.24 -2.27
C PHE A 221 5.32 3.39 -1.17
N THR A 222 4.23 2.68 -1.50
CA THR A 222 3.39 1.91 -0.56
C THR A 222 2.91 2.69 0.68
N PRO A 223 2.33 3.89 0.54
CA PRO A 223 1.79 4.61 1.68
C PRO A 223 0.64 3.83 2.33
N ALA A 224 0.57 3.83 3.66
CA ALA A 224 -0.50 3.23 4.43
C ALA A 224 -0.72 4.03 5.72
N PHE A 225 -1.97 4.36 6.03
CA PHE A 225 -2.30 4.89 7.35
C PHE A 225 -2.38 3.78 8.39
N SER A 226 -1.96 4.08 9.63
CA SER A 226 -2.38 3.26 10.76
C SER A 226 -3.90 3.36 10.94
N ALA A 227 -4.53 2.29 11.44
CA ALA A 227 -5.98 2.25 11.62
C ALA A 227 -6.52 3.34 12.57
N ASP A 228 -5.69 3.84 13.49
CA ASP A 228 -6.01 4.95 14.38
C ASP A 228 -5.73 6.35 13.77
N GLY A 229 -5.20 6.39 12.53
CA GLY A 229 -4.94 7.60 11.77
C GLY A 229 -3.75 8.43 12.28
N ARG A 230 -2.97 7.91 13.22
CA ARG A 230 -1.88 8.65 13.86
C ARG A 230 -0.56 8.59 13.09
N GLU A 231 -0.37 7.56 12.29
CA GLU A 231 0.85 7.31 11.53
C GLU A 231 0.55 7.24 10.04
N LEU A 232 1.43 7.83 9.24
CA LEU A 232 1.61 7.49 7.84
C LEU A 232 2.87 6.63 7.73
N ARG A 233 2.72 5.44 7.17
CA ARG A 233 3.78 4.47 6.95
C ARG A 233 4.01 4.35 5.46
N PHE A 234 5.25 4.13 5.05
CA PHE A 234 5.60 3.98 3.64
C PHE A 234 6.96 3.30 3.49
N ALA A 235 7.25 2.82 2.28
CA ALA A 235 8.56 2.33 1.91
C ALA A 235 9.34 3.44 1.20
N SER A 236 10.64 3.52 1.46
CA SER A 236 11.52 4.47 0.80
C SER A 236 12.84 3.84 0.42
N MET A 237 13.32 4.15 -0.78
CA MET A 237 14.66 3.84 -1.29
C MET A 237 15.66 4.97 -1.05
N ARG A 238 15.39 5.84 -0.06
CA ARG A 238 16.23 7.01 0.21
C ARG A 238 17.68 6.64 0.50
N THR A 239 18.58 7.43 -0.07
CA THR A 239 20.05 7.34 0.15
C THR A 239 20.60 8.48 0.98
N SER A 240 19.77 9.48 1.28
CA SER A 240 20.06 10.58 2.19
C SER A 240 18.79 10.97 2.93
N ALA A 241 18.96 11.59 4.10
CA ALA A 241 17.88 12.17 4.89
C ALA A 241 18.20 13.64 5.19
N PRO A 242 17.20 14.51 5.39
CA PRO A 242 17.42 15.83 5.95
C PRO A 242 18.18 15.73 7.29
N MET A 243 19.05 16.70 7.60
CA MET A 243 19.95 16.66 8.77
C MET A 243 19.27 16.41 10.14
N ASP A 244 17.97 16.66 10.24
CA ASP A 244 17.18 16.52 11.47
C ASP A 244 16.38 15.20 11.55
N ASP A 245 16.46 14.34 10.53
CA ASP A 245 15.76 13.05 10.51
C ASP A 245 16.76 11.92 10.76
N ALA A 246 16.67 11.28 11.94
CA ALA A 246 17.49 10.15 12.34
C ALA A 246 17.08 8.88 11.57
N ALA A 247 17.05 8.95 10.24
CA ALA A 247 16.64 7.86 9.37
C ALA A 247 17.52 6.62 9.60
N HIS A 248 16.87 5.51 9.91
CA HIS A 248 17.51 4.34 10.50
C HIS A 248 18.22 3.44 9.46
N VAL A 249 17.93 3.54 8.15
CA VAL A 249 18.63 2.79 7.07
C VAL A 249 18.61 3.56 5.73
N LEU A 250 19.77 4.01 5.25
CA LEU A 250 19.94 4.80 4.00
C LEU A 250 20.72 4.02 2.92
N ASN A 251 20.25 2.82 2.57
CA ASN A 251 21.01 1.87 1.74
C ASN A 251 20.53 1.77 0.28
N GLY A 252 19.59 2.62 -0.14
CA GLY A 252 19.00 2.56 -1.48
C GLY A 252 18.11 1.35 -1.75
N GLN A 253 17.80 0.55 -0.73
CA GLN A 253 16.78 -0.50 -0.76
C GLN A 253 15.47 0.05 -0.19
N ALA A 254 14.36 -0.62 -0.47
CA ALA A 254 13.09 -0.27 0.14
C ALA A 254 13.13 -0.58 1.64
N ASN A 255 13.06 0.46 2.47
CA ASN A 255 12.97 0.33 3.92
C ASN A 255 11.69 0.99 4.42
N LEU A 256 11.17 0.52 5.55
CA LEU A 256 9.92 1.00 6.14
C LEU A 256 10.17 2.27 6.97
N TYR A 257 9.43 3.32 6.66
CA TYR A 257 9.42 4.60 7.34
C TYR A 257 8.06 4.87 7.95
N VAL A 258 8.07 5.57 9.09
CA VAL A 258 6.86 5.94 9.82
C VAL A 258 7.01 7.40 10.23
N VAL A 259 6.01 8.21 9.87
CA VAL A 259 5.91 9.60 10.30
C VAL A 259 4.56 9.83 10.98
N PRO A 260 4.45 10.80 11.90
CA PRO A 260 3.15 11.22 12.37
C PRO A 260 2.29 11.70 11.19
N ALA A 261 1.05 11.21 11.08
CA ALA A 261 0.14 11.59 10.00
C ALA A 261 -0.08 13.11 9.93
N ALA A 262 0.02 13.80 11.07
CA ALA A 262 -0.02 15.26 11.17
C ALA A 262 1.01 15.98 10.29
N VAL A 263 2.17 15.35 10.01
CA VAL A 263 3.19 15.91 9.11
C VAL A 263 2.64 16.01 7.68
N ALA A 264 1.96 14.96 7.20
CA ALA A 264 1.33 14.97 5.88
C ALA A 264 0.18 16.00 5.82
N VAL A 265 -0.66 16.07 6.85
CA VAL A 265 -1.75 17.05 6.95
C VAL A 265 -1.21 18.48 6.88
N GLN A 266 -0.17 18.79 7.65
CA GLN A 266 0.44 20.11 7.68
C GLN A 266 1.04 20.48 6.32
N ALA A 267 1.73 19.54 5.67
CA ALA A 267 2.29 19.74 4.34
C ALA A 267 1.21 20.13 3.31
N ILE A 268 0.08 19.41 3.30
CA ILE A 268 -1.01 19.70 2.37
C ILE A 268 -1.65 21.04 2.67
N ARG A 269 -1.85 21.40 3.94
CA ARG A 269 -2.38 22.72 4.33
C ARG A 269 -1.53 23.87 3.81
N LEU A 270 -0.20 23.71 3.85
CA LEU A 270 0.73 24.71 3.33
C LEU A 270 0.66 24.81 1.80
N ALA A 271 0.51 23.68 1.11
CA ALA A 271 0.41 23.64 -0.35
C ALA A 271 -0.97 24.07 -0.88
N LEU A 272 -2.04 23.84 -0.12
CA LEU A 272 -3.44 24.10 -0.49
C LEU A 272 -4.21 24.88 0.60
N PRO A 273 -3.82 26.12 0.93
CA PRO A 273 -4.40 26.89 2.04
C PRO A 273 -5.91 27.16 1.88
N SER A 274 -6.45 27.10 0.67
CA SER A 274 -7.87 27.30 0.36
C SER A 274 -8.70 26.02 0.27
N ALA A 275 -8.09 24.82 0.24
CA ALA A 275 -8.79 23.57 -0.07
C ALA A 275 -9.58 22.96 1.11
N GLY A 276 -9.59 23.60 2.28
CA GLY A 276 -10.46 23.20 3.38
C GLY A 276 -10.12 21.88 4.05
N CYS A 277 -8.87 21.40 3.97
CA CYS A 277 -8.36 20.24 4.73
C CYS A 277 -8.40 20.54 6.24
N ARG A 278 -9.57 20.42 6.88
CA ARG A 278 -9.79 20.66 8.31
C ARG A 278 -9.68 19.36 9.11
N ASP A 279 -9.26 19.50 10.37
CA ASP A 279 -9.04 18.42 11.34
C ASP A 279 -10.23 17.45 11.44
#